data_AF-A0A0G4EMJ6-F1
#
_entry.id   AF-A0A0G4EMJ6-F1
#
_cell.length_a   1.000
_cell.length_b   1.000
_cell.length_c   1.000
_cell.angle_alpha   90.00
_cell.angle_beta   90.00
_cell.angle_gamma   90.00
#
_symmetry.space_group_name_H-M   'P 1'
#
loop_
_entity.id
_entity.type
_entity.pdbx_description
1 polymer ?
#
loop_
_entity_poly.entity_id
_entity_poly.type
_entity_poly.pdbx_seq_one_letter_code
_entity_poly.pdbx_strand_id
1 'polypeptide(L)'
;MTSQQQGVDLSRDPKYNVNYTGAATDARTNAEQAPLMEDIGRRVGQEVMDQTKQGLQDLGTRMLTEGSKWWEANRKELEGPKPLRIFCFIGGLLMFITSLLGMINPFAAVFNAPNYILQTFLGLFGFVTMILEASNIPFLERLRPHVEEWAKFLTVIGGKGLFYMFQGFLAISLWGLLDVIVGAYMAGLGLLCVAWHFGLVKKISRRQRQQAANDPSASGPGMATQQGTGPGGYAPMPQGGV
;
A
#
# COMPACT_ATOMS: atom_id res chain seq x y z
N MET A 1 -43.96 -6.46 -7.40
CA MET A 1 -43.26 -5.31 -8.01
C MET A 1 -42.42 -5.86 -9.13
N THR A 2 -42.91 -5.67 -10.35
CA THR A 2 -42.51 -6.43 -11.55
C THR A 2 -41.56 -5.55 -12.36
N SER A 3 -40.27 -5.87 -12.35
CA SER A 3 -39.26 -5.11 -13.07
C SER A 3 -39.28 -5.50 -14.55
N GLN A 4 -39.87 -4.64 -15.38
CA GLN A 4 -39.77 -4.74 -16.84
C GLN A 4 -38.32 -4.54 -17.28
N GLN A 5 -37.72 -5.58 -17.88
CA GLN A 5 -36.48 -5.47 -18.64
C GLN A 5 -36.79 -4.81 -19.99
N GLN A 6 -36.32 -3.58 -20.16
CA GLN A 6 -36.39 -2.83 -21.42
C GLN A 6 -35.18 -3.26 -22.27
N GLY A 7 -35.40 -4.19 -23.20
CA GLY A 7 -34.40 -4.59 -24.18
C GLY A 7 -34.17 -3.46 -25.18
N VAL A 8 -32.93 -2.94 -25.21
CA VAL A 8 -32.51 -1.95 -26.20
C VAL A 8 -32.14 -2.71 -27.48
N ASP A 9 -33.05 -2.68 -28.46
CA ASP A 9 -32.84 -3.22 -29.79
C ASP A 9 -31.89 -2.31 -30.57
N LEU A 10 -30.60 -2.66 -30.56
CA LEU A 10 -29.52 -1.94 -31.26
C LEU A 10 -29.47 -2.25 -32.77
N SER A 11 -30.45 -2.97 -33.34
CA SER A 11 -30.40 -3.43 -34.74
C SER A 11 -30.89 -2.40 -35.77
N ARG A 12 -31.12 -1.14 -35.37
CA ARG A 12 -31.80 -0.13 -36.20
C ARG A 12 -30.99 1.13 -36.51
N ASP A 13 -29.66 1.03 -36.47
CA ASP A 13 -28.78 2.14 -36.88
C ASP A 13 -28.36 1.96 -38.35
N PRO A 14 -28.88 2.77 -39.30
CA PRO A 14 -28.65 2.60 -40.74
C PRO A 14 -27.22 2.90 -41.21
N LYS A 15 -26.30 3.22 -40.30
CA LYS A 15 -24.88 3.49 -40.61
C LYS A 15 -24.03 2.24 -40.84
N TYR A 16 -24.56 1.04 -40.59
CA TYR A 16 -23.84 -0.22 -40.79
C TYR A 16 -24.49 -1.14 -41.85
N ASN A 17 -25.12 -0.57 -42.88
CA ASN A 17 -25.49 -1.34 -44.06
C ASN A 17 -24.26 -1.52 -44.98
N VAL A 18 -23.36 -2.41 -44.59
CA VAL A 18 -22.25 -2.85 -45.45
C VAL A 18 -22.85 -3.80 -46.48
N ASN A 19 -23.18 -3.25 -47.66
CA ASN A 19 -23.57 -4.01 -48.84
C ASN A 19 -22.39 -4.92 -49.25
N TYR A 20 -22.44 -6.20 -48.88
CA TYR A 20 -21.55 -7.24 -49.41
C TYR A 20 -22.05 -7.71 -50.78
N THR A 21 -22.13 -6.79 -51.75
CA THR A 21 -22.49 -7.11 -53.13
C THR A 21 -21.30 -6.76 -54.03
N GLY A 22 -20.37 -7.70 -54.12
CA GLY A 22 -19.33 -7.68 -55.16
C GLY A 22 -18.03 -8.31 -54.71
N ALA A 23 -17.84 -9.61 -54.99
CA ALA A 23 -16.50 -10.20 -55.08
C ALA A 23 -16.53 -11.52 -55.87
N ALA A 24 -16.92 -11.46 -57.15
CA ALA A 24 -16.27 -12.27 -58.17
C ALA A 24 -15.13 -11.42 -58.74
N THR A 25 -14.17 -11.07 -57.89
CA THR A 25 -12.99 -10.28 -58.23
C THR A 25 -11.79 -11.23 -58.25
N ASP A 26 -10.97 -11.06 -59.27
CA ASP A 26 -9.95 -11.99 -59.74
C ASP A 26 -9.05 -12.57 -58.64
N ALA A 27 -8.91 -13.90 -58.64
CA ALA A 27 -8.05 -14.65 -57.73
C ALA A 27 -6.55 -14.25 -57.84
N ARG A 28 -6.15 -13.54 -58.89
CA ARG A 28 -4.78 -12.99 -59.05
C ARG A 28 -4.51 -11.78 -58.16
N THR A 29 -5.50 -10.95 -57.85
CA THR A 29 -5.34 -9.77 -56.97
C THR A 29 -5.20 -10.15 -55.49
N ASN A 30 -5.77 -11.29 -55.08
CA ASN A 30 -5.71 -11.77 -53.70
C ASN A 30 -4.32 -12.29 -53.28
N ALA A 31 -3.51 -12.79 -54.23
CA ALA A 31 -2.17 -13.28 -53.93
C ALA A 31 -1.18 -12.14 -53.59
N GLU A 32 -1.41 -10.94 -54.14
CA GLU A 32 -0.54 -9.78 -53.93
C GLU A 32 -0.95 -8.94 -52.70
N GLN A 33 -2.22 -9.01 -52.28
CA GLN A 33 -2.73 -8.28 -51.11
C GLN A 33 -2.44 -8.96 -49.76
N ALA A 34 -2.18 -10.27 -49.75
CA ALA A 34 -1.86 -11.03 -48.54
C ALA A 34 -0.64 -10.48 -47.75
N PRO A 35 0.53 -10.19 -48.35
CA PRO A 35 1.68 -9.67 -47.60
C PRO A 35 1.45 -8.25 -47.06
N LEU A 36 0.63 -7.44 -47.74
CA LEU A 36 0.32 -6.07 -47.31
C LEU A 36 -0.54 -6.05 -46.04
N MET A 37 -1.51 -6.96 -45.94
CA MET A 37 -2.35 -7.14 -44.75
C MET A 37 -1.54 -7.58 -43.52
N GLU A 38 -0.52 -8.43 -43.71
CA GLU A 38 0.35 -8.87 -42.61
C GLU A 38 1.22 -7.71 -42.05
N ASP A 39 1.75 -6.85 -42.92
CA ASP A 39 2.55 -5.68 -42.47
C ASP A 39 1.69 -4.66 -41.73
N ILE A 40 0.46 -4.39 -42.21
CA ILE A 40 -0.48 -3.48 -41.53
C ILE A 40 -0.84 -4.02 -40.14
N GLY A 41 -1.13 -5.33 -40.04
CA GLY A 41 -1.44 -5.96 -38.75
C GLY A 41 -0.30 -5.85 -37.73
N ARG A 42 0.95 -6.02 -38.19
CA ARG A 42 2.14 -5.87 -37.32
C ARG A 42 2.33 -4.43 -36.84
N ARG A 43 2.14 -3.43 -37.71
CA ARG A 43 2.27 -2.01 -37.35
C ARG A 43 1.21 -1.58 -36.33
N VAL A 44 -0.06 -1.91 -36.59
CA VAL A 44 -1.16 -1.59 -35.66
C VAL A 44 -0.95 -2.28 -34.31
N GLY A 45 -0.49 -3.54 -34.31
CA GLY A 45 -0.16 -4.27 -33.09
C GLY A 45 0.96 -3.61 -32.26
N GLN A 46 2.01 -3.10 -32.91
CA GLN A 46 3.09 -2.39 -32.23
C GLN A 46 2.64 -1.06 -31.64
N GLU A 47 1.88 -0.24 -32.38
CA GLU A 47 1.39 1.06 -31.90
C GLU A 47 0.47 0.91 -30.67
N VAL A 48 -0.45 -0.05 -30.68
CA VAL A 48 -1.33 -0.33 -29.53
C VAL A 48 -0.52 -0.78 -28.33
N MET A 49 0.51 -1.61 -28.54
CA MET A 49 1.36 -2.09 -27.45
C MET A 49 2.19 -0.96 -26.84
N ASP A 50 2.68 -0.02 -27.65
CA ASP A 50 3.46 1.12 -27.18
C ASP A 50 2.60 2.16 -26.46
N GLN A 51 1.39 2.45 -26.96
CA GLN A 51 0.42 3.30 -26.24
C GLN A 51 0.04 2.70 -24.89
N THR A 52 -0.17 1.37 -24.84
CA THR A 52 -0.50 0.68 -23.59
C THR A 52 0.66 0.76 -22.60
N LYS A 53 1.91 0.56 -23.05
CA LYS A 53 3.10 0.69 -22.20
C LYS A 53 3.26 2.11 -21.65
N GLN A 54 3.11 3.13 -22.49
CA GLN A 54 3.21 4.53 -22.07
C GLN A 54 2.12 4.91 -21.06
N GLY A 55 0.87 4.49 -21.32
CA GLY A 55 -0.23 4.72 -20.39
C GLY A 55 -0.02 4.03 -19.03
N LEU A 56 0.50 2.79 -19.04
CA LEU A 56 0.79 2.06 -17.81
C LEU A 56 1.93 2.71 -17.01
N GLN A 57 2.96 3.22 -17.69
CA GLN A 57 4.09 3.91 -17.06
C GLN A 57 3.65 5.25 -16.45
N ASP A 58 2.84 6.05 -17.15
CA ASP A 58 2.31 7.31 -16.61
C ASP A 58 1.37 7.08 -15.42
N LEU A 59 0.51 6.07 -15.51
CA LEU A 59 -0.39 5.72 -14.40
C LEU A 59 0.40 5.21 -13.18
N GLY A 60 1.46 4.43 -13.41
CA GLY A 60 2.39 3.99 -12.37
C GLY A 60 3.14 5.13 -11.69
N THR A 61 3.72 6.07 -12.45
CA THR A 61 4.45 7.21 -11.88
C THR A 61 3.51 8.16 -11.14
N ARG A 62 2.29 8.40 -11.64
CA ARG A 62 1.27 9.18 -10.92
C ARG A 62 0.83 8.53 -9.62
N MET A 63 0.52 7.23 -9.63
CA MET A 63 0.17 6.48 -8.41
C MET A 63 1.29 6.54 -7.36
N LEU A 64 2.55 6.38 -7.77
CA LEU A 64 3.70 6.45 -6.86
C LEU A 64 3.93 7.87 -6.33
N THR A 65 3.78 8.89 -7.18
CA THR A 65 4.02 10.29 -6.80
C THR A 65 2.88 10.86 -5.94
N GLU A 66 1.63 10.55 -6.27
CA GLU A 66 0.49 10.94 -5.44
C GLU A 66 0.45 10.12 -4.15
N GLY A 67 0.80 8.83 -4.22
CA GLY A 67 0.91 7.96 -3.06
C GLY A 67 1.96 8.43 -2.07
N SER A 68 3.13 8.87 -2.54
CA SER A 68 4.19 9.40 -1.67
C SER A 68 3.77 10.72 -1.02
N LYS A 69 3.18 11.67 -1.78
CA LYS A 69 2.65 12.93 -1.23
C LYS A 69 1.55 12.70 -0.21
N TRP A 70 0.63 11.78 -0.50
CA TRP A 70 -0.44 11.40 0.43
C TRP A 70 0.13 10.77 1.69
N TRP A 71 1.14 9.90 1.57
CA TRP A 71 1.82 9.29 2.71
C TRP A 71 2.47 10.35 3.60
N GLU A 72 3.18 11.31 3.02
CA GLU A 72 3.83 12.40 3.76
C GLU A 72 2.83 13.32 4.45
N ALA A 73 1.75 13.70 3.77
CA ALA A 73 0.71 14.56 4.34
C ALA A 73 0.00 13.89 5.53
N ASN A 74 -0.28 12.59 5.43
CA ASN A 74 -0.95 11.84 6.48
C ASN A 74 0.01 11.35 7.57
N ARG A 75 1.34 11.37 7.36
CA ARG A 75 2.33 10.87 8.33
C ARG A 75 2.14 11.49 9.71
N LYS A 76 1.83 12.79 9.78
CA LYS A 76 1.58 13.50 11.04
C LYS A 76 0.29 13.05 11.75
N GLU A 77 -0.73 12.63 11.01
CA GLU A 77 -1.98 12.09 11.57
C GLU A 77 -1.85 10.59 11.93
N LEU A 78 -0.98 9.89 11.19
CA LEU A 78 -0.62 8.48 11.35
C LEU A 78 0.32 8.27 12.54
N GLU A 79 1.11 9.27 12.93
CA GLU A 79 1.73 9.31 14.25
C GLU A 79 0.62 9.35 15.31
N GLY A 80 0.25 8.17 15.82
CA GLY A 80 -0.85 7.99 16.75
C GLY A 80 -0.80 8.96 17.94
N PRO A 81 -1.92 9.08 18.68
CA PRO A 81 -2.02 10.06 19.75
C PRO A 81 -0.85 9.92 20.72
N LYS A 82 -0.18 11.05 21.04
CA LYS A 82 0.94 11.14 21.99
C LYS A 82 0.82 10.26 23.24
N PRO A 83 -0.35 10.16 23.92
CA PRO A 83 -0.48 9.26 25.07
C PRO A 83 -0.21 7.78 24.73
N LEU A 84 -0.66 7.28 23.58
CA LEU A 84 -0.47 5.88 23.18
C LEU A 84 1.02 5.53 23.07
N ARG A 85 1.82 6.46 22.51
CA ARG A 85 3.29 6.35 22.43
C ARG A 85 3.93 6.23 23.81
N ILE A 86 3.46 7.02 24.77
CA ILE A 86 3.94 6.96 26.17
C ILE A 86 3.57 5.63 26.82
N PHE A 87 2.34 5.14 26.63
CA PHE A 87 1.92 3.83 27.17
C PHE A 87 2.74 2.67 26.60
N CYS A 88 3.01 2.69 25.29
CA CYS A 88 3.87 1.71 24.63
C CYS A 88 5.32 1.79 25.13
N PHE A 89 5.85 3.00 25.34
CA PHE A 89 7.19 3.19 25.91
C PHE A 89 7.29 2.61 27.32
N ILE A 90 6.33 2.92 28.21
CA ILE A 90 6.27 2.36 29.57
C ILE A 90 6.18 0.84 29.50
N GLY A 91 5.38 0.31 28.58
CA GLY A 91 5.25 -1.13 28.38
C GLY A 91 6.53 -1.81 27.94
N GLY A 92 7.25 -1.23 26.98
CA GLY A 92 8.57 -1.72 26.55
C GLY A 92 9.60 -1.66 27.69
N LEU A 93 9.57 -0.59 28.50
CA LEU A 93 10.42 -0.45 29.68
C LEU A 93 10.13 -1.51 30.74
N LEU A 94 8.85 -1.74 31.06
CA LEU A 94 8.44 -2.79 31.99
C LEU A 94 8.89 -4.17 31.49
N MET A 95 8.71 -4.46 30.20
CA MET A 95 9.12 -5.72 29.59
C MET A 95 10.64 -5.92 29.61
N PHE A 96 11.41 -4.84 29.40
CA PHE A 96 12.87 -4.87 29.54
C PHE A 96 13.30 -5.16 30.99
N ILE A 97 12.68 -4.50 31.97
CA ILE A 97 12.98 -4.69 33.38
C ILE A 97 12.61 -6.12 33.83
N THR A 98 11.42 -6.62 33.48
CA THR A 98 11.02 -7.98 33.87
C THR A 98 11.92 -9.04 33.25
N SER A 99 12.35 -8.85 32.00
CA SER A 99 13.36 -9.71 31.37
C SER A 99 14.68 -9.71 32.11
N LEU A 100 15.20 -8.54 32.49
CA LEU A 100 16.43 -8.45 33.30
C LEU A 100 16.27 -9.16 34.64
N LEU A 101 15.14 -8.98 35.32
CA LEU A 101 14.84 -9.70 36.57
C LEU A 101 14.80 -11.22 36.36
N GLY A 102 14.22 -11.68 35.25
CA GLY A 102 14.22 -13.09 34.86
C GLY A 102 15.61 -13.66 34.63
N MET A 103 16.58 -12.84 34.22
CA MET A 103 17.96 -13.25 33.98
C MET A 103 18.83 -13.29 35.25
N ILE A 104 18.43 -12.66 36.37
CA ILE A 104 19.24 -12.55 37.61
C ILE A 104 19.45 -13.91 38.30
N ASN A 105 18.70 -14.96 37.94
CA ASN A 105 18.90 -16.30 38.50
C ASN A 105 19.63 -17.26 37.51
N PRO A 106 20.97 -17.23 37.47
CA PRO A 106 21.75 -18.06 36.54
C PRO A 106 21.68 -19.55 36.87
N PHE A 107 21.39 -19.93 38.12
CA PHE A 107 21.24 -21.34 38.50
C PHE A 107 19.99 -21.97 37.88
N ALA A 108 18.92 -21.20 37.70
CA ALA A 108 17.73 -21.64 36.96
C ALA A 108 17.98 -21.75 35.45
N ALA A 109 18.96 -20.99 34.90
CA ALA A 109 19.26 -20.97 33.48
C ALA A 109 19.84 -22.31 32.97
N VAL A 110 20.59 -23.03 33.80
CA VAL A 110 21.17 -24.34 33.44
C VAL A 110 20.09 -25.40 33.23
N PHE A 111 19.03 -25.37 34.04
CA PHE A 111 17.95 -26.36 33.97
C PHE A 111 16.82 -25.98 33.00
N ASN A 112 16.70 -24.70 32.64
CA ASN A 112 15.65 -24.18 31.76
C ASN A 112 16.20 -23.25 30.67
N ALA A 113 17.16 -23.74 29.89
CA ALA A 113 17.77 -22.99 28.79
C ALA A 113 16.77 -22.32 27.82
N PRO A 114 15.62 -22.94 27.45
CA PRO A 114 14.63 -22.29 26.59
C PRO A 114 14.04 -21.00 27.18
N ASN A 115 13.77 -20.99 28.49
CA ASN A 115 13.20 -19.82 29.15
C ASN A 115 14.19 -18.65 29.16
N TYR A 116 15.49 -18.94 29.31
CA TYR A 116 16.53 -17.91 29.29
C TYR A 116 16.68 -17.27 27.89
N ILE A 117 16.59 -18.09 26.84
CA ILE A 117 16.60 -17.62 25.45
C ILE A 117 15.38 -16.72 25.19
N LEU A 118 14.19 -17.17 25.60
CA LEU A 118 12.96 -16.38 25.47
C LEU A 118 13.03 -15.07 26.26
N GLN A 119 13.52 -15.08 27.49
CA GLN A 119 13.72 -13.86 28.28
C GLN A 119 14.69 -12.90 27.60
N THR A 120 15.78 -13.41 27.02
CA THR A 120 16.75 -12.59 26.28
C THR A 120 16.08 -11.92 25.07
N PHE A 121 15.29 -12.65 24.29
CA PHE A 121 14.53 -12.07 23.17
C PHE A 121 13.50 -11.04 23.65
N LEU A 122 12.81 -11.31 24.75
CA LEU A 122 11.85 -10.38 25.37
C LEU A 122 12.52 -9.07 25.77
N GLY A 123 13.70 -9.14 26.38
CA GLY A 123 14.50 -7.97 26.75
C GLY A 123 14.91 -7.17 25.51
N LEU A 124 15.43 -7.83 24.49
CA LEU A 124 15.78 -7.17 23.23
C LEU A 124 14.57 -6.51 22.55
N PHE A 125 13.41 -7.16 22.52
CA PHE A 125 12.18 -6.59 21.95
C PHE A 125 11.61 -5.43 22.79
N GLY A 126 11.68 -5.52 24.12
CA GLY A 126 11.34 -4.41 25.02
C GLY A 126 12.25 -3.20 24.78
N PHE A 127 13.55 -3.43 24.63
CA PHE A 127 14.52 -2.38 24.32
C PHE A 127 14.28 -1.75 22.93
N VAL A 128 14.02 -2.56 21.91
CA VAL A 128 13.62 -2.07 20.57
C VAL A 128 12.35 -1.23 20.64
N THR A 129 11.35 -1.66 21.42
CA THR A 129 10.12 -0.89 21.67
C THR A 129 10.44 0.47 22.31
N MET A 130 11.34 0.51 23.29
CA MET A 130 11.79 1.77 23.88
C MET A 130 12.43 2.70 22.85
N ILE A 131 13.32 2.20 21.98
CA ILE A 131 13.95 3.00 20.90
C ILE A 131 12.90 3.56 19.95
N LEU A 132 11.91 2.76 19.57
CA LEU A 132 10.89 3.13 18.60
C LEU A 132 9.86 4.14 19.11
N GLU A 133 9.68 4.25 20.42
CA GLU A 133 8.72 5.17 21.04
C GLU A 133 9.39 6.35 21.77
N ALA A 134 10.71 6.30 22.01
CA ALA A 134 11.46 7.38 22.65
C ALA A 134 11.76 8.55 21.70
N SER A 135 10.75 9.38 21.41
CA SER A 135 10.93 10.60 20.60
C SER A 135 11.64 11.75 21.32
N ASN A 136 11.84 11.68 22.64
CA ASN A 136 12.35 12.79 23.45
C ASN A 136 13.75 12.55 24.03
N ILE A 137 14.36 11.39 23.77
CA ILE A 137 15.67 11.06 24.33
C ILE A 137 16.71 11.07 23.20
N PRO A 138 17.63 12.05 23.17
CA PRO A 138 18.54 12.26 22.04
C PRO A 138 19.48 11.07 21.80
N PHE A 139 19.76 10.27 22.84
CA PHE A 139 20.56 9.05 22.70
C PHE A 139 19.81 7.96 21.90
N LEU A 140 18.53 7.72 22.22
CA LEU A 140 17.73 6.69 21.55
C LEU A 140 17.35 7.13 20.13
N GLU A 141 17.20 8.43 19.90
CA GLU A 141 16.94 9.00 18.58
C GLU A 141 18.03 8.67 17.56
N ARG A 142 19.31 8.56 17.99
CA ARG A 142 20.42 8.15 17.11
C ARG A 142 20.36 6.68 16.68
N LEU A 143 19.79 5.81 17.51
CA LEU A 143 19.65 4.38 17.24
C LEU A 143 18.42 4.08 16.39
N ARG A 144 17.40 4.93 16.46
CA ARG A 144 16.16 4.80 15.70
C ARG A 144 16.36 4.54 14.19
N PRO A 145 17.17 5.32 13.43
CA PRO A 145 17.33 5.08 12.00
C PRO A 145 17.92 3.69 11.69
N HIS A 146 18.80 3.17 12.56
CA HIS A 146 19.34 1.82 12.40
C HIS A 146 18.23 0.78 12.55
N VAL A 147 17.41 0.89 13.60
CA VAL A 147 16.28 -0.04 13.80
C VAL A 147 15.26 0.06 12.66
N GLU A 148 14.96 1.27 12.19
CA GLU A 148 14.04 1.49 11.06
C GLU A 148 14.57 0.92 9.74
N GLU A 149 15.88 0.93 9.52
CA GLU A 149 16.53 0.34 8.35
C GLU A 149 16.41 -1.18 8.32
N TRP A 150 16.77 -1.84 9.44
CA TRP A 150 16.70 -3.30 9.56
C TRP A 150 15.25 -3.82 9.63
N ALA A 151 14.35 -3.01 10.16
CA ALA A 151 13.02 -3.47 10.53
C ALA A 151 11.93 -2.52 10.01
N LYS A 152 11.91 -2.32 8.69
CA LYS A 152 10.91 -1.50 7.95
C LYS A 152 9.46 -1.84 8.29
N PHE A 153 9.17 -3.06 8.77
CA PHE A 153 7.82 -3.40 9.20
C PHE A 153 7.40 -2.63 10.47
N LEU A 154 8.33 -2.26 11.36
CA LEU A 154 8.05 -1.44 12.56
C LEU A 154 7.92 0.05 12.25
N THR A 155 8.17 0.50 11.02
CA THR A 155 7.83 1.90 10.65
C THR A 155 6.35 2.05 10.32
N VAL A 156 5.67 0.95 9.98
CA VAL A 156 4.24 0.93 9.70
C VAL A 156 3.48 0.76 11.01
N ILE A 157 2.47 1.60 11.28
CA ILE A 157 1.67 1.55 12.52
C ILE A 157 1.06 0.18 12.75
N GLY A 158 0.52 -0.44 11.70
CA GLY A 158 -0.04 -1.79 11.76
C GLY A 158 1.03 -2.82 12.16
N GLY A 159 2.24 -2.70 11.61
CA GLY A 159 3.36 -3.57 11.95
C GLY A 159 3.87 -3.37 13.38
N LYS A 160 3.92 -2.13 13.88
CA LYS A 160 4.18 -1.83 15.31
C LYS A 160 3.15 -2.50 16.23
N GLY A 161 1.86 -2.35 15.93
CA GLY A 161 0.80 -2.96 16.74
C GLY A 161 0.89 -4.48 16.75
N LEU A 162 1.17 -5.11 15.60
CA LEU A 162 1.36 -6.55 15.50
C LEU A 162 2.60 -7.02 16.26
N PHE A 163 3.70 -6.28 16.19
CA PHE A 163 4.90 -6.52 16.99
C PHE A 163 4.60 -6.48 18.49
N TYR A 164 3.78 -5.52 18.92
CA TYR A 164 3.37 -5.40 20.33
C TYR A 164 2.49 -6.55 20.81
N MET A 165 1.61 -7.06 19.95
CA MET A 165 0.88 -8.29 20.23
C MET A 165 1.81 -9.50 20.33
N PHE A 166 2.74 -9.64 19.38
CA PHE A 166 3.69 -10.76 19.35
C PHE A 166 4.55 -10.81 20.62
N GLN A 167 5.15 -9.69 21.05
CA GLN A 167 5.92 -9.65 22.29
C GLN A 167 5.05 -9.94 23.52
N GLY A 168 3.79 -9.48 23.54
CA GLY A 168 2.85 -9.77 24.62
C GLY A 168 2.52 -11.26 24.74
N PHE A 169 2.28 -11.94 23.62
CA PHE A 169 2.08 -13.39 23.60
C PHE A 169 3.34 -14.16 23.98
N LEU A 170 4.50 -13.70 23.51
CA LEU A 170 5.79 -14.29 23.88
C LEU A 170 6.02 -14.18 25.40
N ALA A 171 5.67 -13.05 26.01
CA ALA A 171 5.77 -12.84 27.45
C ALA A 171 4.82 -13.75 28.25
N ILE A 172 3.57 -13.87 27.80
CA ILE A 172 2.58 -14.77 28.44
C ILE A 172 3.06 -16.23 28.40
N SER A 173 3.79 -16.63 27.35
CA SER A 173 4.29 -18.01 27.20
C SER A 173 5.30 -18.45 28.28
N LEU A 174 5.93 -17.50 28.98
CA LEU A 174 6.92 -17.78 30.04
C LEU A 174 6.28 -18.19 31.38
N TRP A 175 4.95 -18.10 31.52
CA TRP A 175 4.16 -18.47 32.71
C TRP A 175 4.54 -17.79 34.04
N GLY A 176 5.48 -16.84 34.03
CA GLY A 176 5.79 -15.99 35.18
C GLY A 176 4.66 -15.02 35.46
N LEU A 177 4.24 -14.87 36.73
CA LEU A 177 3.12 -13.98 37.08
C LEU A 177 3.33 -12.54 36.58
N LEU A 178 4.54 -12.01 36.72
CA LEU A 178 4.90 -10.68 36.22
C LEU A 178 4.92 -10.63 34.69
N ASP A 179 5.49 -11.63 34.04
CA ASP A 179 5.55 -11.72 32.57
C ASP A 179 4.16 -11.83 31.95
N VAL A 180 3.23 -12.54 32.60
CA VAL A 180 1.84 -12.66 32.18
C VAL A 180 1.11 -11.31 32.32
N ILE A 181 1.30 -10.59 33.43
CA ILE A 181 0.67 -9.27 33.62
C ILE A 181 1.20 -8.25 32.61
N VAL A 182 2.52 -8.16 32.46
CA VAL A 182 3.17 -7.22 31.52
C VAL A 182 2.89 -7.64 30.08
N GLY A 183 2.88 -8.95 29.80
CA GLY A 183 2.55 -9.51 28.50
C GLY A 183 1.10 -9.24 28.09
N ALA A 184 0.14 -9.43 29.00
CA ALA A 184 -1.26 -9.09 28.77
C ALA A 184 -1.45 -7.59 28.53
N TYR A 185 -0.76 -6.74 29.28
CA TYR A 185 -0.73 -5.30 29.06
C TYR A 185 -0.21 -4.95 27.65
N MET A 186 0.93 -5.52 27.23
CA MET A 186 1.49 -5.28 25.90
C MET A 186 0.62 -5.82 24.77
N ALA A 187 0.02 -7.01 24.95
CA ALA A 187 -0.91 -7.57 23.99
C ALA A 187 -2.15 -6.67 23.82
N GLY A 188 -2.68 -6.14 24.92
CA GLY A 188 -3.78 -5.16 24.92
C GLY A 188 -3.42 -3.87 24.18
N LEU A 189 -2.23 -3.32 24.42
CA LEU A 189 -1.74 -2.14 23.69
C LEU A 189 -1.57 -2.42 22.18
N GLY A 190 -1.02 -3.58 21.82
CA GLY A 190 -0.89 -4.00 20.43
C GLY A 190 -2.25 -4.11 19.73
N LEU A 191 -3.24 -4.72 20.39
CA LEU A 191 -4.60 -4.81 19.88
C LEU A 191 -5.24 -3.42 19.70
N LEU A 192 -5.04 -2.51 20.67
CA LEU A 192 -5.54 -1.14 20.61
C LEU A 192 -4.90 -0.37 19.44
N CYS A 193 -3.59 -0.51 19.22
CA CYS A 193 -2.89 0.09 18.07
C CYS A 193 -3.47 -0.40 16.74
N VAL A 194 -3.70 -1.71 16.61
CA VAL A 194 -4.27 -2.31 15.40
C VAL A 194 -5.72 -1.87 15.18
N ALA A 195 -6.53 -1.86 16.24
CA ALA A 195 -7.93 -1.42 16.17
C ALA A 195 -8.03 0.06 15.76
N TRP A 196 -7.17 0.91 16.32
CA TRP A 196 -7.08 2.33 15.97
C TRP A 196 -6.70 2.51 14.49
N HIS A 197 -5.72 1.75 14.01
CA HIS A 197 -5.29 1.77 12.62
C HIS A 197 -6.43 1.44 11.65
N PHE A 198 -7.18 0.36 11.88
CA PHE A 198 -8.33 0.00 11.04
C PHE A 198 -9.48 1.01 11.15
N GLY A 199 -9.67 1.63 12.33
CA GLY A 199 -10.65 2.69 12.54
C GLY A 199 -10.37 3.94 11.70
N LEU A 200 -9.11 4.38 11.65
CA LEU A 200 -8.68 5.54 10.87
C LEU A 200 -8.84 5.30 9.36
N VAL A 201 -8.42 4.12 8.86
CA VAL A 201 -8.53 3.79 7.43
C VAL A 201 -9.98 3.88 6.97
N LYS A 202 -10.92 3.30 7.73
CA LYS A 202 -12.36 3.38 7.42
C LYS A 202 -12.87 4.83 7.39
N LYS A 203 -12.36 5.70 8.27
CA LYS A 203 -12.76 7.11 8.33
C LYS A 203 -12.25 7.90 7.13
N ILE A 204 -11.01 7.65 6.70
CA ILE A 204 -10.41 8.33 5.54
C ILE A 204 -11.12 7.92 4.25
N SER A 205 -11.39 6.63 4.05
CA SER A 205 -12.13 6.16 2.87
C SER A 205 -13.53 6.78 2.75
N ARG A 206 -14.18 7.10 3.89
CA ARG A 206 -15.46 7.82 3.89
C ARG A 206 -15.31 9.27 3.46
N ARG A 207 -14.27 9.97 3.93
CA ARG A 207 -13.99 11.36 3.56
C ARG A 207 -13.65 11.51 2.07
N GLN A 208 -12.83 10.60 1.52
CA GLN A 208 -12.52 10.61 0.09
C GLN A 208 -13.77 10.39 -0.77
N ARG A 209 -14.65 9.45 -0.39
CA ARG A 209 -15.93 9.25 -1.08
C ARG A 209 -16.85 10.47 -0.99
N GLN A 210 -16.86 11.16 0.16
CA GLN A 210 -17.63 12.39 0.32
C GLN A 210 -17.05 13.55 -0.50
N GLN A 211 -15.73 13.67 -0.60
CA GLN A 211 -15.08 14.68 -1.44
C GLN A 211 -15.34 14.43 -2.92
N ALA A 212 -15.22 13.17 -3.38
CA ALA A 212 -15.54 12.80 -4.75
C ALA A 212 -17.02 13.03 -5.10
N ALA A 213 -17.94 12.85 -4.13
CA ALA A 213 -19.36 13.14 -4.31
C ALA A 213 -19.69 14.64 -4.30
N ASN A 214 -18.88 15.45 -3.62
CA ASN A 214 -19.07 16.90 -3.51
C ASN A 214 -18.33 17.70 -4.58
N ASP A 215 -17.47 17.07 -5.40
CA ASP A 215 -16.78 17.74 -6.49
C ASP A 215 -17.70 17.81 -7.73
N PRO A 216 -18.28 18.98 -8.04
CA PRO A 216 -19.23 19.12 -9.16
C PRO A 216 -18.59 18.88 -10.52
N SER A 217 -17.25 18.91 -10.61
CA SER A 217 -16.53 18.60 -11.85
C SER A 217 -16.53 17.10 -12.17
N ALA A 218 -16.69 16.22 -11.17
CA ALA A 218 -16.75 14.77 -11.36
C ALA A 218 -18.12 14.27 -11.88
N SER A 219 -19.17 15.09 -11.78
CA SER A 219 -20.51 14.80 -12.33
C SER A 219 -20.69 15.16 -13.81
N GLY A 220 -19.62 15.54 -14.51
CA GLY A 220 -19.68 15.74 -15.96
C GLY A 220 -19.97 14.42 -16.71
N PRO A 221 -21.02 14.34 -17.55
CA PRO A 221 -21.29 13.20 -18.42
C PRO A 221 -20.24 13.16 -19.55
N GLY A 222 -19.05 12.65 -19.23
CA GLY A 222 -17.88 12.86 -20.09
C GLY A 222 -16.77 11.82 -19.93
N MET A 223 -17.09 10.58 -19.53
CA MET A 223 -16.29 9.41 -19.89
C MET A 223 -16.77 8.80 -21.22
N ALA A 224 -17.24 9.65 -22.14
CA ALA A 224 -17.21 9.31 -23.55
C ALA A 224 -15.74 9.40 -23.97
N THR A 225 -15.05 8.27 -23.91
CA THR A 225 -14.12 7.83 -24.95
C THR A 225 -13.49 8.98 -25.72
N GLN A 226 -12.55 9.69 -25.12
CA GLN A 226 -11.63 10.53 -25.88
C GLN A 226 -10.60 9.59 -26.54
N GLN A 227 -11.11 8.81 -27.49
CA GLN A 227 -10.34 8.12 -28.51
C GLN A 227 -9.80 9.23 -29.42
N GLY A 228 -8.66 9.78 -29.01
CA GLY A 228 -7.95 10.81 -29.76
C GLY A 228 -7.51 10.27 -31.11
N THR A 229 -8.22 10.71 -32.14
CA THR A 229 -7.65 11.03 -33.44
C THR A 229 -6.37 11.85 -33.24
N GLY A 230 -5.24 11.42 -33.83
CA GLY A 230 -4.11 12.31 -34.11
C GLY A 230 -4.58 13.54 -34.93
N PRO A 231 -3.77 14.61 -35.10
CA PRO A 231 -2.45 14.52 -35.73
C PRO A 231 -1.40 15.59 -35.28
N GLY A 232 -0.16 15.46 -35.75
CA GLY A 232 0.61 16.63 -36.22
C GLY A 232 1.65 17.26 -35.30
N GLY A 233 2.92 17.12 -35.72
CA GLY A 233 3.82 18.26 -35.90
C GLY A 233 4.49 18.86 -34.67
N TYR A 234 5.60 18.25 -34.23
CA TYR A 234 6.62 19.00 -33.49
C TYR A 234 7.47 19.80 -34.49
N ALA A 235 7.33 21.12 -34.45
CA ALA A 235 8.28 22.03 -35.09
C ALA A 235 9.61 22.04 -34.32
N PRO A 236 10.77 22.04 -35.01
CA PRO A 236 12.07 22.09 -34.35
C PRO A 236 12.34 23.46 -33.75
N MET A 237 12.89 23.49 -32.54
CA MET A 237 13.36 24.71 -31.89
C MET A 237 14.66 25.23 -32.54
N PRO A 238 14.83 26.56 -32.68
CA PRO A 238 16.05 27.14 -33.24
C PRO A 238 17.20 27.03 -32.23
N GLN A 239 18.34 26.52 -32.71
CA GLN A 239 19.61 26.62 -32.01
C GLN A 239 20.02 28.10 -31.95
N GLY A 240 19.89 28.71 -30.78
CA GLY A 240 20.53 29.97 -30.46
C GLY A 240 21.98 29.72 -30.05
N GLY A 241 22.93 30.10 -30.91
CA GLY A 241 24.31 30.30 -30.51
C GLY A 241 24.47 31.68 -29.86
N VAL A 242 25.27 31.76 -28.79
CA VAL A 242 26.53 32.52 -28.71
C VAL A 242 27.41 31.85 -27.67
#